data_AF-A0A946AIF0-F1
#
_entry.id   AF-A0A946AIF0-F1
#
_cell.length_a   1.000
_cell.length_b   1.000
_cell.length_c   1.000
_cell.angle_alpha   90.00
_cell.angle_beta   90.00
_cell.angle_gamma   90.00
#
_symmetry.space_group_name_H-M   'P 1'
#
loop_
_entity.id
_entity.type
_entity.pdbx_description
1 polymer ?
#
loop_
_entity_poly.entity_id
_entity_poly.type
_entity_poly.pdbx_seq_one_letter_code
_entity_poly.pdbx_strand_id
1 'polypeptide(L)'
;MPDLIKKSKFDFRRSVTGALLTVVGGLASFQALSFDGESRFFPLAVAVALAVTGTAILVHALLTQRAVASSAEKYTAVLLAAAIVTAWAAAFSGGMGFVLPTFVMQASLLWITGVRRPAHIAFIAVLVTALAYMLFVKLLDIPMPTSLLPNALQGF
;
A
#
# COMPACT_ATOMS: atom_id res chain seq x y z
N MET A 1 10.22 5.99 -50.21
CA MET A 1 9.62 5.40 -49.00
C MET A 1 10.52 5.61 -47.78
N PRO A 2 10.57 6.80 -47.16
CA PRO A 2 11.35 7.02 -45.93
C PRO A 2 10.41 7.48 -44.79
N ASP A 3 9.64 6.58 -44.19
CA ASP A 3 8.72 6.95 -43.09
C ASP A 3 8.44 5.84 -42.05
N LEU A 4 9.27 4.78 -41.99
CA LEU A 4 8.97 3.60 -41.16
C LEU A 4 9.96 3.34 -40.03
N ILE A 5 10.51 4.39 -39.41
CA ILE A 5 11.15 4.25 -38.09
C ILE A 5 10.36 5.06 -37.07
N LYS A 6 9.15 4.58 -36.80
CA LYS A 6 8.34 5.04 -35.66
C LYS A 6 9.05 4.53 -34.40
N LYS A 7 9.95 5.34 -33.84
CA LYS A 7 10.67 5.02 -32.59
C LYS A 7 9.65 4.64 -31.52
N SER A 8 9.62 3.35 -31.19
CA SER A 8 8.94 2.82 -30.00
C SER A 8 9.50 3.57 -28.79
N LYS A 9 8.68 4.46 -28.21
CA LYS A 9 8.99 5.04 -26.91
C LYS A 9 8.57 4.01 -25.88
N PHE A 10 9.54 3.18 -25.49
CA PHE A 10 9.46 2.30 -24.35
C PHE A 10 8.86 3.04 -23.15
N ASP A 11 7.78 2.51 -22.56
CA ASP A 11 7.17 3.08 -21.35
C ASP A 11 8.01 2.66 -20.13
N PHE A 12 9.18 3.30 -20.02
CA PHE A 12 10.18 3.07 -18.98
C PHE A 12 9.57 3.13 -17.58
N ARG A 13 8.54 3.95 -17.40
CA ARG A 13 8.00 4.30 -16.09
C ARG A 13 7.13 3.19 -15.51
N ARG A 14 6.25 2.58 -16.31
CA ARG A 14 5.47 1.41 -15.88
C ARG A 14 6.36 0.20 -15.63
N SER A 15 7.42 0.08 -16.43
CA SER A 15 8.44 -0.97 -16.26
C SER A 15 9.15 -0.80 -14.91
N VAL A 16 9.53 0.42 -14.52
CA VAL A 16 10.13 0.68 -13.20
C VAL A 16 9.17 0.36 -12.06
N THR A 17 7.90 0.78 -12.11
CA THR A 17 6.92 0.47 -11.05
C THR A 17 6.68 -1.04 -10.93
N GLY A 18 6.49 -1.73 -12.05
CA GLY A 18 6.32 -3.19 -12.06
C GLY A 18 7.55 -3.91 -11.51
N ALA A 19 8.75 -3.49 -11.91
CA ALA A 19 10.01 -4.03 -11.39
C ALA A 19 10.15 -3.82 -9.88
N LEU A 20 9.87 -2.60 -9.39
CA LEU A 20 9.91 -2.30 -7.96
C LEU A 20 8.95 -3.17 -7.15
N LEU A 21 7.69 -3.27 -7.56
CA LEU A 21 6.70 -4.12 -6.89
C LEU A 21 7.11 -5.59 -6.90
N THR A 22 7.67 -6.06 -8.01
CA THR A 22 8.17 -7.45 -8.14
C THR A 22 9.32 -7.71 -7.17
N VAL A 23 10.32 -6.82 -7.14
CA VAL A 23 11.48 -6.96 -6.25
C VAL A 23 11.07 -6.86 -4.79
N VAL A 24 10.26 -5.86 -4.42
CA VAL A 24 9.79 -5.67 -3.04
C VAL A 24 8.92 -6.84 -2.60
N GLY A 25 7.98 -7.30 -3.44
CA GLY A 25 7.16 -8.47 -3.14
C GLY A 25 7.97 -9.75 -3.01
N GLY A 26 8.99 -9.94 -3.86
CA GLY A 26 9.91 -11.07 -3.78
C GLY A 26 10.75 -11.07 -2.48
N LEU A 27 11.34 -9.92 -2.13
CA LEU A 27 12.09 -9.76 -0.89
C LEU A 27 11.20 -9.95 0.34
N ALA A 28 9.99 -9.38 0.33
CA ALA A 28 9.02 -9.56 1.40
C ALA A 28 8.58 -11.03 1.53
N SER A 29 8.45 -11.75 0.41
CA SER A 29 8.10 -13.18 0.43
C SER A 29 9.22 -13.99 1.07
N PHE A 30 10.48 -13.65 0.79
CA PHE A 30 11.64 -14.28 1.42
C PHE A 30 11.68 -13.98 2.92
N GLN A 31 11.44 -12.74 3.35
CA GLN A 31 11.35 -12.39 4.77
C GLN A 31 10.17 -13.06 5.47
N ALA A 32 9.04 -13.25 4.78
CA ALA A 32 7.89 -13.94 5.36
C ALA A 32 8.22 -15.37 5.81
N LEU A 33 9.22 -16.02 5.18
CA LEU A 33 9.65 -17.37 5.57
C LEU A 33 10.31 -17.43 6.96
N SER A 34 10.80 -16.30 7.50
CA SER A 34 11.37 -16.27 8.85
C SER A 34 10.33 -16.10 9.96
N PHE A 35 9.05 -15.92 9.63
CA PHE A 35 7.98 -15.88 10.63
C PHE A 35 7.61 -17.29 11.09
N ASP A 36 7.13 -17.38 12.33
CA ASP A 36 6.61 -18.62 12.91
C ASP A 36 5.42 -19.15 12.10
N GLY A 37 5.19 -20.47 12.13
CA GLY A 37 4.21 -21.15 11.27
C GLY A 37 2.81 -20.54 11.33
N GLU A 38 2.36 -20.09 12.51
CA GLU A 38 1.04 -19.50 12.72
C GLU A 38 0.90 -18.09 12.12
N SER A 39 1.95 -17.27 12.21
CA SER A 39 1.93 -15.89 11.71
C SER A 39 2.43 -15.74 10.28
N ARG A 40 3.00 -16.79 9.68
CA ARG A 40 3.62 -16.77 8.34
C ARG A 40 2.62 -16.59 7.21
N PHE A 41 1.41 -17.13 7.34
CA PHE A 41 0.47 -17.22 6.22
C PHE A 41 0.08 -15.84 5.66
N PHE A 42 -0.29 -14.90 6.55
CA PHE A 42 -0.71 -13.57 6.17
C PHE A 42 0.37 -12.74 5.44
N PRO A 43 1.57 -12.51 6.01
CA PRO A 43 2.62 -11.74 5.33
C PRO A 43 3.07 -12.42 4.02
N LEU A 44 3.08 -13.75 3.96
CA LEU A 44 3.41 -14.48 2.73
C LEU A 44 2.35 -14.25 1.64
N ALA A 45 1.06 -14.36 1.96
CA ALA A 45 -0.02 -14.12 1.00
C ALA A 45 0.03 -12.69 0.43
N VAL A 46 0.27 -11.70 1.28
CA VAL A 46 0.41 -10.29 0.87
C VAL A 46 1.63 -10.10 -0.03
N ALA A 47 2.78 -10.66 0.35
CA ALA A 47 4.02 -10.52 -0.40
C ALA A 47 3.94 -11.20 -1.79
N VAL A 48 3.32 -12.38 -1.86
CA VAL A 48 3.07 -13.10 -3.11
C VAL A 48 2.12 -12.31 -4.00
N ALA A 49 1.02 -11.79 -3.45
CA ALA A 49 0.09 -10.96 -4.21
C ALA A 49 0.78 -9.71 -4.81
N LEU A 50 1.63 -9.04 -4.02
CA LEU A 50 2.47 -7.93 -4.45
C LEU A 50 3.44 -8.33 -5.58
N ALA A 51 4.13 -9.46 -5.44
CA ALA A 51 5.07 -9.94 -6.44
C ALA A 51 4.36 -10.28 -7.77
N VAL A 52 3.22 -10.99 -7.70
CA VAL A 52 2.43 -11.39 -8.87
C VAL A 52 1.85 -10.17 -9.58
N THR A 53 1.24 -9.25 -8.85
CA THR A 53 0.68 -8.01 -9.44
C THR A 53 1.77 -7.11 -10.02
N GLY A 54 2.91 -6.97 -9.33
CA GLY A 54 4.08 -6.27 -9.85
C GLY A 54 4.59 -6.87 -11.16
N THR A 55 4.69 -8.20 -11.21
CA THR A 55 5.12 -8.95 -12.40
C THR A 55 4.14 -8.75 -13.55
N ALA A 56 2.83 -8.85 -13.28
CA ALA A 56 1.80 -8.64 -14.29
C ALA A 56 1.85 -7.22 -14.87
N ILE A 57 2.05 -6.19 -14.03
CA ILE A 57 2.22 -4.80 -14.47
C ILE A 57 3.48 -4.64 -15.33
N LEU A 58 4.60 -5.25 -14.91
CA LEU A 58 5.86 -5.23 -15.65
C LEU A 58 5.69 -5.86 -17.03
N VAL A 59 5.15 -7.08 -17.11
CA VAL A 59 4.89 -7.78 -18.37
C VAL A 59 3.96 -6.97 -19.26
N HIS A 60 2.85 -6.46 -18.71
CA HIS A 60 1.93 -5.63 -19.48
C HIS A 60 2.57 -4.32 -19.98
N ALA A 61 3.49 -3.72 -19.22
CA ALA A 61 4.24 -2.54 -19.64
C ALA A 61 5.19 -2.83 -20.80
N LEU A 62 5.84 -3.99 -20.78
CA LEU A 62 6.73 -4.44 -21.86
C LEU A 62 5.96 -4.78 -23.14
N LEU A 63 4.74 -5.31 -23.00
CA LEU A 63 3.89 -5.71 -24.12
C LEU A 63 3.06 -4.57 -24.72
N THR A 64 2.65 -3.58 -23.92
CA THR A 64 1.71 -2.53 -24.37
C THR A 64 2.40 -1.17 -24.52
N GLN A 65 2.66 -0.77 -25.76
CA GLN A 65 3.18 0.57 -26.09
C GLN A 65 2.04 1.60 -26.21
N ARG A 66 1.64 2.24 -25.10
CA ARG A 66 0.68 3.36 -25.12
C ARG A 66 1.38 4.71 -24.93
N ALA A 67 0.95 5.71 -25.70
CA ALA A 67 1.38 7.09 -25.52
C ALA A 67 0.94 7.59 -24.13
N VAL A 68 1.91 8.11 -23.37
CA VAL A 68 1.75 8.52 -21.97
C VAL A 68 1.06 9.90 -21.93
N ALA A 69 -0.19 9.94 -21.45
CA ALA A 69 -0.82 11.20 -21.02
C ALA A 69 -0.07 11.79 -19.81
N SER A 70 -0.10 13.13 -19.70
CA SER A 70 0.69 13.93 -18.73
C SER A 70 0.69 13.32 -17.32
N SER A 71 1.88 13.30 -16.75
CA SER A 71 2.33 12.21 -15.90
C SER A 71 3.16 12.75 -14.74
N ALA A 72 2.88 13.98 -14.31
CA ALA A 72 3.49 14.59 -13.12
C ALA A 72 2.55 14.40 -11.92
N GLU A 73 1.27 14.76 -12.07
CA GLU A 73 0.25 14.65 -11.02
C GLU A 73 0.06 13.23 -10.49
N LYS A 74 0.15 12.23 -11.38
CA LYS A 74 0.04 10.80 -10.99
C LYS A 74 1.16 10.36 -10.04
N TYR A 75 2.34 10.97 -10.12
CA TYR A 75 3.51 10.58 -9.32
C TYR A 75 3.46 11.23 -7.95
N THR A 76 2.98 12.48 -7.89
CA THR A 76 2.70 13.15 -6.63
C THR A 76 1.72 12.34 -5.79
N ALA A 77 0.63 11.83 -6.38
CA ALA A 77 -0.32 10.99 -5.66
C ALA A 77 0.31 9.68 -5.14
N VAL A 78 1.13 9.00 -5.95
CA VAL A 78 1.81 7.76 -5.54
C VAL A 78 2.84 8.01 -4.45
N LEU A 79 3.65 9.07 -4.57
CA LEU A 79 4.65 9.43 -3.55
C LEU A 79 3.98 9.83 -2.24
N LEU A 80 2.88 10.58 -2.29
CA LEU A 80 2.10 10.93 -1.10
C LEU A 80 1.48 9.69 -0.46
N ALA A 81 0.91 8.78 -1.25
CA ALA A 81 0.36 7.52 -0.74
C ALA A 81 1.45 6.68 -0.06
N ALA A 82 2.62 6.54 -0.70
CA ALA A 82 3.76 5.85 -0.11
C ALA A 82 4.21 6.51 1.20
N ALA A 83 4.31 7.84 1.25
CA ALA A 83 4.67 8.57 2.46
C ALA A 83 3.64 8.35 3.59
N ILE A 84 2.34 8.36 3.27
CA ILE A 84 1.26 8.10 4.24
C ILE A 84 1.35 6.69 4.81
N VAL A 85 1.56 5.68 3.97
CA VAL A 85 1.69 4.29 4.41
C VAL A 85 2.94 4.11 5.28
N THR A 86 4.06 4.74 4.92
CA THR A 86 5.28 4.72 5.76
C THR A 86 5.05 5.41 7.11
N ALA A 87 4.39 6.57 7.13
CA ALA A 87 4.06 7.27 8.37
C ALA A 87 3.11 6.46 9.25
N TRP A 88 2.12 5.80 8.65
CA TRP A 88 1.22 4.87 9.33
C TRP A 88 2.00 3.70 9.97
N ALA A 89 2.89 3.06 9.22
CA ALA A 89 3.68 1.94 9.73
C ALA A 89 4.59 2.38 10.89
N ALA A 90 5.19 3.56 10.80
CA ALA A 90 6.01 4.14 11.87
C ALA A 90 5.17 4.45 13.12
N ALA A 91 4.00 5.07 12.97
CA ALA A 91 3.10 5.39 14.08
C ALA A 91 2.58 4.13 14.79
N PHE A 92 2.21 3.10 14.00
CA PHE A 92 1.79 1.81 14.53
C PHE A 92 2.93 1.12 15.31
N SER A 93 4.14 1.09 14.73
CA SER A 93 5.32 0.51 15.38
C SER A 93 5.75 1.28 16.64
N GLY A 94 5.45 2.58 16.71
CA GLY A 94 5.68 3.42 17.89
C GLY A 94 4.66 3.25 19.02
N GLY A 95 3.70 2.32 18.91
CA GLY A 95 2.74 2.03 19.97
C GLY A 95 1.54 2.99 20.04
N MET A 96 1.24 3.72 18.97
CA MET A 96 0.07 4.64 18.88
C MET A 96 -1.28 3.91 18.72
N GLY A 97 -1.28 2.57 18.84
CA GLY A 97 -2.43 1.70 18.65
C GLY A 97 -2.84 1.51 17.18
N PHE A 98 -3.81 0.62 16.95
CA PHE A 98 -4.28 0.31 15.60
C PHE A 98 -5.25 1.35 15.03
N VAL A 99 -6.19 1.83 15.86
CA VAL A 99 -7.39 2.53 15.40
C VAL A 99 -7.06 3.90 14.81
N LEU A 100 -6.34 4.74 15.56
CA LEU A 100 -6.09 6.12 15.16
C LEU A 100 -5.19 6.22 13.91
N PRO A 101 -4.02 5.55 13.84
CA PRO A 101 -3.18 5.60 12.64
C PRO A 101 -3.92 5.09 11.40
N THR A 102 -4.67 3.98 11.53
CA THR A 102 -5.38 3.37 10.40
C THR A 102 -6.50 4.27 9.88
N PHE A 103 -7.26 4.90 10.78
CA PHE A 103 -8.26 5.89 10.40
C PHE A 103 -7.63 7.06 9.63
N VAL A 104 -6.56 7.66 10.17
CA VAL A 104 -5.86 8.79 9.52
C VAL A 104 -5.32 8.39 8.16
N MET A 105 -4.66 7.23 8.07
CA MET A 105 -4.14 6.69 6.82
C MET A 105 -5.25 6.57 5.75
N GLN A 106 -6.37 5.91 6.09
CA GLN A 106 -7.48 5.72 5.16
C GLN A 106 -8.12 7.04 4.73
N ALA A 107 -8.33 7.96 5.68
CA ALA A 107 -8.88 9.27 5.39
C ALA A 107 -7.97 10.07 4.45
N SER A 108 -6.65 10.07 4.69
CA SER A 108 -5.68 10.76 3.83
C SER A 108 -5.61 10.15 2.43
N LEU A 109 -5.63 8.80 2.31
CA LEU A 109 -5.64 8.13 1.01
C LEU A 109 -6.90 8.48 0.21
N LEU A 110 -8.08 8.41 0.83
CA LEU A 110 -9.34 8.79 0.17
C LEU A 110 -9.32 10.26 -0.27
N TRP A 111 -8.79 11.15 0.57
CA TRP A 111 -8.67 12.57 0.23
C TRP A 111 -7.77 12.81 -0.99
N ILE A 112 -6.60 12.14 -1.06
CA ILE A 112 -5.65 12.29 -2.18
C ILE A 112 -6.20 11.68 -3.47
N THR A 113 -7.00 10.61 -3.39
CA THR A 113 -7.69 10.06 -4.56
C THR A 113 -8.81 10.96 -5.10
N GLY A 114 -9.10 12.08 -4.43
CA GLY A 114 -10.03 13.10 -4.92
C GLY A 114 -11.42 13.03 -4.32
N VAL A 115 -11.66 12.19 -3.30
CA VAL A 115 -12.92 12.23 -2.55
C VAL A 115 -12.95 13.53 -1.74
N ARG A 116 -13.97 14.38 -1.94
CA ARG A 116 -14.09 15.70 -1.27
C ARG A 116 -15.29 15.81 -0.34
N ARG A 117 -15.87 14.68 0.08
CA ARG A 117 -17.01 14.62 1.00
C ARG A 117 -16.51 14.15 2.38
N PRO A 118 -16.18 15.06 3.32
CA PRO A 118 -15.49 14.69 4.57
C PRO A 118 -16.31 13.70 5.42
N ALA A 119 -17.63 13.87 5.50
CA ALA A 119 -18.50 12.93 6.20
C ALA A 119 -18.46 11.51 5.59
N HIS A 120 -18.40 11.42 4.26
CA HIS A 120 -18.29 10.13 3.56
C HIS A 120 -16.93 9.47 3.80
N ILE A 121 -15.85 10.27 3.81
CA ILE A 121 -14.50 9.79 4.11
C ILE A 121 -14.42 9.26 5.54
N ALA A 122 -14.91 10.04 6.52
CA ALA A 122 -14.94 9.63 7.91
C ALA A 122 -15.74 8.34 8.09
N PHE A 123 -16.90 8.23 7.45
CA PHE A 123 -17.73 7.02 7.50
C PHE A 123 -17.00 5.79 6.94
N ILE A 124 -16.41 5.89 5.74
CA ILE A 124 -15.66 4.78 5.14
C ILE A 124 -14.46 4.42 6.02
N ALA A 125 -13.70 5.41 6.49
CA ALA A 125 -12.51 5.16 7.30
C ALA A 125 -12.86 4.47 8.64
N VAL A 126 -13.93 4.91 9.31
CA VAL A 126 -14.43 4.24 10.53
C VAL A 126 -14.86 2.81 10.21
N LEU A 127 -15.65 2.61 9.16
CA LEU A 127 -16.19 1.30 8.80
C LEU A 127 -15.07 0.30 8.47
N VAL A 128 -14.12 0.70 7.62
CA VAL A 128 -13.02 -0.17 7.21
C VAL A 128 -12.07 -0.42 8.39
N THR A 129 -11.80 0.59 9.24
CA THR A 129 -11.00 0.39 10.45
C THR A 129 -11.67 -0.58 11.42
N ALA A 130 -12.98 -0.46 11.65
CA ALA A 130 -13.73 -1.37 12.51
C ALA A 130 -13.75 -2.80 11.97
N LEU A 131 -13.98 -2.98 10.67
CA LEU A 131 -13.96 -4.29 10.02
C LEU A 131 -12.57 -4.93 10.08
N ALA A 132 -11.51 -4.16 9.81
CA ALA A 132 -10.14 -4.65 9.92
C ALA A 132 -9.82 -5.06 11.35
N TYR A 133 -10.16 -4.23 12.34
CA TYR A 133 -9.98 -4.56 13.76
C TYR A 133 -10.73 -5.85 14.14
N MET A 134 -11.98 -6.00 13.71
CA MET A 134 -12.76 -7.21 13.94
C MET A 134 -12.11 -8.44 13.28
N LEU A 135 -11.61 -8.32 12.05
CA LEU A 135 -10.90 -9.42 11.39
C LEU A 135 -9.66 -9.84 12.18
N PHE A 136 -8.82 -8.89 12.59
CA PHE A 136 -7.61 -9.23 13.34
C PHE A 136 -7.92 -9.85 14.70
N VAL A 137 -8.89 -9.30 15.45
CA VAL A 137 -9.19 -9.77 16.80
C VAL A 137 -10.04 -11.04 16.81
N LYS A 138 -11.04 -11.16 15.92
CA LYS A 138 -11.99 -12.29 15.94
C LYS A 138 -11.61 -13.43 15.01
N LEU A 139 -11.03 -13.11 13.84
CA LEU A 139 -10.72 -14.14 12.84
C LEU A 139 -9.28 -14.64 12.98
N LEU A 140 -8.34 -13.75 13.30
CA LEU A 140 -6.92 -14.09 13.38
C LEU A 140 -6.43 -14.31 14.82
N ASP A 141 -7.27 -13.99 15.83
CA ASP A 141 -6.93 -14.04 17.26
C ASP A 141 -5.64 -13.26 17.62
N ILE A 142 -5.36 -12.20 16.85
CA ILE A 142 -4.18 -11.35 17.04
C ILE A 142 -4.61 -10.15 17.91
N PRO A 143 -4.12 -10.03 19.16
CA PRO A 143 -4.43 -8.89 20.00
C PRO A 143 -3.81 -7.62 19.41
N MET A 144 -4.65 -6.69 19.01
CA MET A 144 -4.23 -5.38 18.50
C MET A 144 -4.01 -4.41 19.66
N PRO A 145 -2.97 -3.55 19.62
CA PRO A 145 -2.81 -2.50 20.60
C PRO A 145 -4.00 -1.52 20.50
N THR A 146 -4.79 -1.47 21.57
CA THR A 146 -6.02 -0.65 21.67
C THR A 146 -5.73 0.78 22.13
N SER A 147 -4.47 1.10 22.43
CA SER A 147 -4.08 2.41 22.94
C SER A 147 -4.44 3.53 21.95
N LEU A 148 -5.30 4.45 22.36
CA LEU A 148 -5.60 5.66 21.58
C LEU A 148 -4.49 6.72 21.71
N LEU A 149 -3.58 6.53 22.67
CA LEU A 149 -2.48 7.43 22.99
C LEU A 149 -1.15 6.65 22.97
N PRO A 150 -0.07 7.22 22.40
CA PRO A 150 1.27 6.65 22.49
C PRO A 150 1.61 6.26 23.93
N ASN A 151 2.21 5.10 24.14
CA ASN A 151 2.67 4.67 25.48
C ASN A 151 3.59 5.72 26.14
N ALA A 152 4.31 6.51 25.34
CA ALA A 152 5.14 7.62 25.79
C ALA A 152 4.35 8.76 26.50
N LEU A 153 3.04 8.86 26.29
CA LEU A 153 2.15 9.82 26.97
C LEU A 153 1.37 9.19 28.13
N GLN A 154 1.45 7.86 28.31
CA GLN A 154 0.78 7.15 29.40
C GLN A 154 1.65 7.07 30.68
N GLY A 155 2.86 7.65 30.64
CA GLY A 155 3.75 7.77 31.79
C GLY A 155 3.48 9.05 32.58
N PHE A 156 2.35 9.12 33.30
CA PHE A 156 2.13 9.80 34.58
C PHE A 156 0.86 9.23 35.23
#